data_AF-A0A8C9XXU0-F1
#
_entry.id   AF-A0A8C9XXU0-F1
#
_cell.length_a   1.000
_cell.length_b   1.000
_cell.length_c   1.000
_cell.angle_alpha   90.00
_cell.angle_beta   90.00
_cell.angle_gamma   90.00
#
_symmetry.space_group_name_H-M   'P 1'
#
loop_
_entity.id
_entity.type
_entity.pdbx_description
1 polymer ?
#
loop_
_entity_poly.entity_id
_entity_poly.type
_entity_poly.pdbx_seq_one_letter_code
_entity_poly.pdbx_strand_id
1 'polypeptide(L)'
;MDEYQAEEETAFVVEEVSKIIKESVEAAIGGNAYQHSRVNQWSTSVVEQCLSQLSKLGKPFKYIVTCIITQKNGAGLQTASTCFWDNSSDGSCAVRWENKSMYCIVNVFGLAL
;
A
#
# COMPACT_ATOMS: atom_id res chain seq x y z
N MET A 1 30.13 11.29 4.74
CA MET A 1 29.15 12.03 3.91
C MET A 1 28.58 11.10 2.86
N ASP A 2 29.41 10.30 2.18
CA ASP A 2 28.94 9.27 1.24
C ASP A 2 28.13 8.11 1.88
N GLU A 3 28.48 7.66 3.10
CA GLU A 3 27.74 6.58 3.79
C GLU A 3 26.30 6.98 4.18
N TYR A 4 26.10 8.21 4.65
CA TYR A 4 24.76 8.72 5.00
C TYR A 4 23.83 8.83 3.78
N GLN A 5 24.41 9.07 2.60
CA GLN A 5 23.66 9.23 1.36
C GLN A 5 23.24 7.87 0.77
N ALA A 6 24.04 6.82 0.99
CA ALA A 6 23.70 5.45 0.64
C ALA A 6 22.60 4.84 1.55
N GLU A 7 22.57 5.22 2.84
CA GLU A 7 21.50 4.81 3.76
C GLU A 7 20.14 5.41 3.37
N GLU A 8 20.09 6.68 2.98
CA GLU A 8 18.84 7.30 2.47
C GLU A 8 18.35 6.65 1.17
N GLU A 9 19.26 6.29 0.25
CA GLU A 9 18.89 5.63 -1.02
C GLU A 9 18.28 4.25 -0.81
N THR A 10 18.68 3.54 0.25
CA THR A 10 18.20 2.18 0.55
C THR A 10 17.04 2.14 1.56
N ALA A 11 16.73 3.27 2.20
CA ALA A 11 15.70 3.34 3.24
C ALA A 11 14.25 3.15 2.72
N PHE A 12 13.41 2.61 3.60
CA PHE A 12 11.96 2.55 3.39
C PHE A 12 11.35 3.94 3.61
N VAL A 13 11.10 4.68 2.53
CA VAL A 13 10.54 6.03 2.60
C VAL A 13 9.01 5.97 2.58
N VAL A 14 8.38 6.17 3.75
CA VAL A 14 6.92 6.05 3.93
C VAL A 14 6.14 6.98 3.01
N GLU A 15 6.63 8.20 2.75
CA GLU A 15 5.97 9.17 1.87
C GLU A 15 5.94 8.71 0.40
N GLU A 16 7.06 8.18 -0.10
CA GLU A 16 7.19 7.61 -1.44
C GLU A 16 6.24 6.42 -1.62
N VAL A 17 6.22 5.51 -0.65
CA VAL A 17 5.31 4.35 -0.64
C VAL A 17 3.85 4.80 -0.55
N SER A 18 3.54 5.79 0.29
CA SER A 18 2.18 6.34 0.42
C SER A 18 1.67 6.92 -0.90
N LYS A 19 2.54 7.61 -1.65
CA LYS A 19 2.21 8.15 -2.97
C LYS A 19 1.91 7.04 -3.98
N ILE A 20 2.76 6.01 -4.06
CA ILE A 20 2.55 4.85 -4.94
C ILE A 20 1.21 4.18 -4.66
N ILE A 21 0.87 3.99 -3.37
CA ILE A 21 -0.41 3.40 -2.97
C ILE A 21 -1.57 4.27 -3.44
N LYS A 22 -1.55 5.59 -3.18
CA LYS A 22 -2.63 6.50 -3.57
C LYS A 22 -2.84 6.53 -5.08
N GLU A 23 -1.76 6.58 -5.86
CA GLU A 23 -1.83 6.57 -7.32
C GLU A 23 -2.38 5.24 -7.86
N SER A 24 -1.94 4.11 -7.29
CA SER A 24 -2.43 2.78 -7.68
C SER A 24 -3.92 2.58 -7.36
N VAL A 25 -4.37 3.08 -6.21
CA VAL A 25 -5.79 3.04 -5.83
C VAL A 25 -6.63 3.95 -6.74
N GLU A 26 -6.19 5.19 -6.97
CA GLU A 26 -6.91 6.12 -7.83
C GLU A 26 -7.04 5.60 -9.26
N ALA A 27 -5.97 5.03 -9.81
CA ALA A 27 -5.97 4.42 -11.14
C ALA A 27 -6.92 3.20 -11.24
N ALA A 28 -6.98 2.37 -10.19
CA ALA A 28 -7.81 1.16 -10.21
C ALA A 28 -9.30 1.42 -9.96
N ILE A 29 -9.64 2.31 -9.00
CA ILE A 29 -11.00 2.47 -8.50
C ILE A 29 -11.52 3.91 -8.39
N GLY A 30 -10.69 4.93 -8.65
CA GLY A 30 -10.99 6.34 -8.38
C GLY A 30 -12.36 6.82 -8.86
N GLY A 31 -12.65 6.61 -10.15
CA GLY A 31 -13.91 7.01 -10.78
C GLY A 31 -15.09 6.05 -10.63
N ASN A 32 -14.94 4.92 -9.93
CA ASN A 32 -15.94 3.86 -9.90
C ASN A 32 -16.81 3.90 -8.64
N ALA A 33 -18.13 3.72 -8.80
CA ALA A 33 -19.01 3.39 -7.69
C ALA A 33 -18.86 1.91 -7.31
N TYR A 34 -19.15 1.56 -6.06
CA TYR A 34 -19.01 0.19 -5.55
C TYR A 34 -19.83 -0.81 -6.36
N GLN A 35 -19.17 -1.86 -6.83
CA GLN A 35 -19.78 -2.99 -7.53
C GLN A 35 -19.16 -4.28 -7.00
N HIS A 36 -19.95 -5.08 -6.29
CA HIS A 36 -19.48 -6.29 -5.61
C HIS A 36 -18.75 -7.25 -6.57
N SER A 37 -19.26 -7.42 -7.79
CA SER A 37 -18.67 -8.29 -8.82
C SER A 37 -17.26 -7.86 -9.26
N ARG A 38 -16.88 -6.59 -9.07
CA ARG A 38 -15.57 -6.05 -9.48
C ARG A 38 -14.55 -5.99 -8.35
N VAL A 39 -14.96 -6.22 -7.09
CA VAL A 39 -14.08 -6.07 -5.91
C VAL A 39 -12.83 -6.95 -6.00
N ASN A 40 -12.96 -8.20 -6.45
CA ASN A 40 -11.82 -9.09 -6.62
C ASN A 40 -10.84 -8.57 -7.68
N GLN A 41 -11.36 -8.10 -8.83
CA GLN A 41 -10.53 -7.52 -9.88
C GLN A 41 -9.81 -6.25 -9.40
N TRP A 42 -10.52 -5.37 -8.66
CA TRP A 42 -9.95 -4.14 -8.14
C TRP A 42 -8.88 -4.38 -7.10
N SER A 43 -9.12 -5.28 -6.14
CA SER A 43 -8.14 -5.61 -5.12
C SER A 43 -6.87 -6.22 -5.72
N THR A 44 -7.00 -7.14 -6.68
CA THR A 44 -5.85 -7.67 -7.44
C THR A 44 -5.12 -6.55 -8.19
N SER A 45 -5.84 -5.70 -8.92
CA SER A 45 -5.24 -4.60 -9.69
C SER A 45 -4.47 -3.62 -8.81
N VAL A 46 -5.01 -3.24 -7.65
CA VAL A 46 -4.32 -2.38 -6.68
C VAL A 46 -3.04 -3.03 -6.18
N VAL A 47 -3.10 -4.31 -5.78
CA VAL A 47 -1.94 -5.04 -5.25
C VAL A 47 -0.85 -5.17 -6.31
N GLU A 48 -1.20 -5.57 -7.53
CA GLU A 48 -0.24 -5.73 -8.64
C GLU A 48 0.40 -4.41 -9.05
N GLN A 49 -0.38 -3.32 -9.12
CA GLN A 49 0.16 -1.99 -9.43
C GLN A 49 1.11 -1.50 -8.34
N CYS A 50 0.75 -1.64 -7.06
CA CYS A 50 1.63 -1.31 -5.94
C CYS A 50 2.94 -2.11 -6.01
N LEU A 51 2.86 -3.44 -6.13
CA LEU A 51 4.05 -4.29 -6.21
C LEU A 51 4.93 -3.96 -7.42
N SER A 52 4.32 -3.71 -8.59
CA SER A 52 5.05 -3.32 -9.80
C SER A 52 5.79 -2.01 -9.59
N GLN A 53 5.15 -0.98 -9.03
CA GLN A 53 5.79 0.31 -8.79
C GLN A 53 6.86 0.24 -7.70
N LEU A 54 6.60 -0.47 -6.60
CA LEU A 54 7.58 -0.67 -5.53
C LEU A 54 8.83 -1.41 -6.02
N SER A 55 8.66 -2.44 -6.87
CA SER A 55 9.80 -3.16 -7.45
C SER A 55 10.68 -2.28 -8.35
N LYS A 56 10.09 -1.28 -9.01
CA LYS A 56 10.82 -0.32 -9.87
C LYS A 56 11.67 0.68 -9.08
N LEU A 57 11.45 0.83 -7.77
CA LEU A 57 12.31 1.65 -6.92
C LEU A 57 13.72 1.05 -6.79
N GLY A 58 13.89 -0.25 -7.08
CA GLY A 58 15.19 -0.92 -7.03
C GLY A 58 15.78 -1.02 -5.62
N LYS A 59 14.99 -0.75 -4.57
CA LYS A 59 15.43 -0.82 -3.18
C LYS A 59 15.46 -2.28 -2.70
N PRO A 60 16.40 -2.66 -1.80
CA PRO A 60 16.62 -4.04 -1.36
C PRO A 60 15.58 -4.50 -0.33
N PHE A 61 14.30 -4.53 -0.72
CA PHE A 61 13.20 -4.95 0.13
C PHE A 61 12.43 -6.13 -0.44
N LYS A 62 11.96 -7.00 0.45
CA LYS A 62 10.83 -7.88 0.17
C LYS A 62 9.53 -7.15 0.54
N TYR A 63 8.69 -6.91 -0.45
CA TYR A 63 7.41 -6.22 -0.25
C TYR A 63 6.24 -7.18 -0.03
N ILE A 64 5.36 -6.82 0.91
CA ILE A 64 4.07 -7.46 1.15
C ILE A 64 3.00 -6.38 1.04
N VAL A 65 1.97 -6.61 0.21
CA VAL A 65 0.87 -5.65 0.01
C VAL A 65 -0.45 -6.35 0.30
N THR A 66 -1.28 -5.74 1.14
CA THR A 66 -2.66 -6.19 1.41
C THR A 66 -3.64 -5.09 1.04
N CYS A 67 -4.73 -5.44 0.36
CA CYS A 67 -5.79 -4.51 -0.02
C CYS A 67 -7.14 -5.01 0.52
N ILE A 68 -7.89 -4.13 1.18
CA ILE A 68 -9.23 -4.40 1.71
C ILE A 68 -10.17 -3.35 1.12
N ILE A 69 -11.20 -3.80 0.41
CA ILE A 69 -12.26 -2.94 -0.14
C ILE A 69 -13.57 -3.27 0.57
N THR A 70 -14.23 -2.26 1.13
CA THR A 70 -15.53 -2.41 1.81
C THR A 70 -16.54 -1.38 1.36
N GLN A 71 -17.81 -1.76 1.26
CA GLN A 71 -18.89 -0.85 0.87
C GLN A 71 -19.22 0.13 2.00
N LYS A 72 -19.49 1.40 1.64
CA LYS A 72 -20.04 2.39 2.57
C LYS A 72 -21.55 2.21 2.72
N ASN A 73 -21.94 1.32 3.61
CA ASN A 73 -23.36 1.06 3.94
C ASN A 73 -23.67 1.23 5.43
N GLY A 74 -22.76 1.87 6.18
CA GLY A 74 -22.88 2.02 7.64
C GLY A 74 -22.28 0.87 8.45
N ALA A 75 -21.74 -0.17 7.81
CA ALA A 75 -20.97 -1.20 8.51
C ALA A 75 -19.63 -0.65 9.01
N GLY A 76 -19.29 -0.97 10.27
CA GLY A 76 -17.98 -0.67 10.84
C GLY A 76 -16.91 -1.65 10.33
N LEU A 77 -15.68 -1.14 10.19
CA LEU A 77 -14.50 -1.95 9.88
C LEU A 77 -13.34 -1.46 10.76
N GLN A 78 -12.70 -2.39 11.47
CA GLN A 78 -11.44 -2.15 12.17
C GLN A 78 -10.38 -3.08 11.59
N THR A 79 -9.23 -2.52 11.25
CA THR A 79 -8.08 -3.27 10.74
C THR A 79 -6.88 -2.94 11.63
N ALA A 80 -6.20 -3.97 12.09
CA ALA A 80 -4.96 -3.87 12.85
C ALA A 80 -3.95 -4.87 12.30
N SER A 81 -2.67 -4.53 12.35
CA SER A 81 -1.56 -5.40 12.00
C SER A 81 -0.61 -5.50 13.18
N THR A 82 -0.12 -6.72 13.45
CA THR A 82 0.92 -6.97 14.44
C THR A 82 2.13 -7.52 13.71
N CYS A 83 3.29 -6.93 13.96
CA CYS A 83 4.54 -7.26 13.28
C CYS A 83 5.62 -7.56 14.31
N PHE A 84 6.49 -8.50 13.98
CA PHE A 84 7.76 -8.71 14.65
C PHE A 84 8.85 -8.58 13.59
N TRP A 85 9.67 -7.54 13.71
CA TRP A 85 10.53 -7.04 12.64
C TRP A 85 11.66 -6.15 13.19
N ASP A 86 12.61 -5.75 12.36
CA ASP A 86 13.69 -4.85 12.75
C ASP A 86 13.25 -3.38 12.57
N ASN A 87 13.17 -2.63 13.67
CA ASN A 87 12.73 -1.23 13.65
C ASN A 87 13.72 -0.26 12.96
N SER A 88 14.95 -0.70 12.69
CA SER A 88 15.97 0.11 12.02
C SER A 88 15.91 -0.02 10.51
N SER A 89 15.53 -1.19 9.98
CA SER A 89 15.59 -1.50 8.55
C SER A 89 14.21 -1.74 7.92
N ASP A 90 13.25 -2.30 8.66
CA ASP A 90 11.94 -2.65 8.15
C ASP A 90 10.95 -1.48 8.29
N GLY A 91 9.95 -1.45 7.41
CA GLY A 91 8.98 -0.36 7.37
C GLY A 91 7.60 -0.78 6.91
N SER A 92 6.59 -0.01 7.32
CA SER A 92 5.22 -0.18 6.85
C SER A 92 4.57 1.14 6.50
N CYS A 93 3.62 1.09 5.57
CA CYS A 93 2.78 2.21 5.20
C CYS A 93 1.34 1.73 5.07
N ALA A 94 0.44 2.36 5.83
CA ALA A 94 -0.99 2.12 5.75
C ALA A 94 -1.68 3.35 5.16
N VAL A 95 -2.47 3.15 4.11
CA VAL A 95 -3.25 4.20 3.46
C VAL A 95 -4.72 3.82 3.47
N ARG A 96 -5.54 4.75 3.97
CA ARG A 96 -7.00 4.69 3.86
C ARG A 96 -7.44 5.66 2.77
N TRP A 97 -7.97 5.10 1.69
CA TRP A 97 -8.62 5.82 0.60
C TRP A 97 -10.14 5.63 0.68
N GLU A 98 -10.89 6.61 0.19
CA GLU A 98 -12.33 6.51 0.15
C GLU A 98 -12.94 7.30 -1.02
N ASN A 99 -14.08 6.84 -1.50
CA ASN A 99 -14.96 7.63 -2.36
C ASN A 99 -16.38 7.66 -1.78
N LYS A 100 -17.36 8.12 -2.56
CA LYS A 100 -18.76 8.21 -2.11
C LYS A 100 -19.37 6.87 -1.67
N SER A 101 -18.89 5.75 -2.20
CA SER A 101 -19.56 4.43 -2.10
C SER A 101 -18.76 3.33 -1.42
N MET A 102 -17.45 3.50 -1.23
CA MET A 102 -16.58 2.48 -0.63
C MET A 102 -15.37 3.07 0.09
N TYR A 103 -14.79 2.27 0.97
CA TYR A 103 -13.45 2.45 1.53
C TYR A 103 -12.48 1.46 0.88
N CYS A 104 -11.24 1.88 0.70
CA CYS A 104 -10.12 1.03 0.31
C CYS A 104 -8.98 1.24 1.30
N ILE A 105 -8.56 0.19 1.98
CA ILE A 105 -7.45 0.20 2.94
C ILE A 105 -6.34 -0.64 2.33
N VAL A 106 -5.16 -0.05 2.18
CA VAL A 106 -3.99 -0.72 1.64
C VAL A 106 -2.86 -0.60 2.66
N ASN A 107 -2.27 -1.75 3.01
CA ASN A 107 -1.08 -1.81 3.84
C ASN A 107 0.07 -2.39 3.00
N VAL A 108 1.21 -1.74 3.06
CA VAL A 108 2.47 -2.19 2.48
C VAL A 108 3.46 -2.40 3.61
N PHE A 109 4.15 -3.52 3.60
CA PHE A 109 5.29 -3.82 4.46
C PHE A 109 6.52 -4.03 3.57
N GLY A 110 7.61 -3.33 3.87
CA GLY A 110 8.92 -3.56 3.27
C GLY A 110 9.84 -4.17 4.32
N LEU A 111 10.32 -5.37 4.07
CA LEU A 111 11.29 -6.08 4.93
C LEU A 111 12.65 -6.01 4.24
N ALA A 112 13.65 -5.44 4.91
CA ALA A 112 14.99 -5.29 4.34
C ALA A 112 15.64 -6.65 4.09
N LEU A 113 16.45 -6.73 3.03
CA LEU A 113 17.18 -7.94 2.61
C LEU A 113 18.63 -7.95 3.06
#